data_AF-A0A6P2TFU2-F1
#
_entry.id   AF-A0A6P2TFU2-F1
#
_cell.length_a   1.000
_cell.length_b   1.000
_cell.length_c   1.000
_cell.angle_alpha   90.00
_cell.angle_beta   90.00
_cell.angle_gamma   90.00
#
_symmetry.space_group_name_H-M   'P 1'
#
loop_
_entity.id
_entity.type
_entity.pdbx_description
1 polymer ?
#
loop_
_entity_poly.entity_id
_entity_poly.type
_entity_poly.pdbx_seq_one_letter_code
_entity_poly.pdbx_strand_id
1 'polypeptide(L)'
;MKYPVYITHHGNPRYRGALPDFPEIDVEGDSYGELQAAAARQVMACYDRSARLVPPPTTDMAILQASDVDLGNGIWRFFDIDLTGVTSSSVRIALCLPKRSVRDIDMTASALRMTRDAFVSMACANAADRSAQHRDVRFEPVAKSLSEAG
;
A
#
# COMPACT_ATOMS: atom_id res chain seq x y z
N MET A 1 11.45 13.43 4.29
CA MET A 1 10.35 13.50 5.28
C MET A 1 10.79 12.74 6.52
N LYS A 2 10.41 13.19 7.72
CA LYS A 2 10.89 12.58 8.97
C LYS A 2 9.92 11.53 9.50
N TYR A 3 10.29 10.26 9.40
CA TYR A 3 9.48 9.14 9.88
C TYR A 3 9.98 8.65 11.25
N PRO A 4 9.07 8.32 12.18
CA PRO A 4 9.40 7.72 13.46
C PRO A 4 9.97 6.31 13.25
N VAL A 5 10.99 5.99 14.03
CA VAL A 5 11.58 4.65 14.12
C VAL A 5 11.82 4.34 15.58
N TYR A 6 11.31 3.20 16.02
CA TYR A 6 11.58 2.67 17.35
C TYR A 6 12.80 1.74 17.28
N ILE A 7 13.86 2.10 18.01
CA ILE A 7 15.15 1.42 17.94
C ILE A 7 15.39 0.61 19.21
N THR A 8 15.67 -0.66 19.05
CA THR A 8 16.03 -1.60 20.12
C THR A 8 17.44 -2.15 19.91
N HIS A 9 18.13 -2.47 21.00
CA HIS A 9 19.49 -3.01 20.99
C HIS A 9 19.46 -4.54 21.08
N HIS A 10 20.15 -5.21 20.16
CA HIS A 10 20.12 -6.66 19.94
C HIS A 10 21.51 -7.34 19.98
N GLY A 11 22.57 -6.66 20.42
CA GLY A 11 23.92 -7.25 20.48
C GLY A 11 24.99 -6.21 20.19
N ASN A 12 26.25 -6.62 20.01
CA ASN A 12 27.38 -5.69 20.05
C ASN A 12 28.08 -5.45 18.69
N PRO A 13 27.91 -4.27 18.07
CA PRO A 13 26.72 -3.43 18.11
C PRO A 13 25.72 -3.92 17.06
N ARG A 14 24.50 -4.25 17.45
CA ARG A 14 23.42 -4.57 16.50
C ARG A 14 22.14 -3.92 16.99
N TYR A 15 21.57 -3.07 16.16
CA TYR A 15 20.31 -2.40 16.42
C TYR A 15 19.24 -2.93 15.48
N ARG A 16 18.00 -2.92 15.96
CA ARG A 16 16.80 -3.18 15.16
C ARG A 16 15.92 -1.95 15.19
N GLY A 17 15.42 -1.55 14.03
CA GLY A 17 14.49 -0.43 13.88
C GLY A 17 13.16 -0.92 13.32
N ALA A 18 12.08 -0.60 14.03
CA ALA A 18 10.72 -0.83 13.57
C ALA A 18 10.07 0.50 13.19
N LEU A 19 9.38 0.54 12.05
CA LEU A 19 8.74 1.74 11.51
C LEU A 19 7.22 1.60 11.63
N PRO A 20 6.54 2.30 12.56
CA PRO A 20 5.10 2.13 12.77
C PRO A 20 4.27 2.58 11.55
N ASP A 21 4.77 3.54 10.77
CA ASP A 21 4.13 3.96 9.52
C ASP A 21 4.33 2.96 8.37
N PHE A 22 5.28 2.03 8.51
CA PHE A 22 5.60 1.00 7.53
C PHE A 22 5.70 -0.37 8.23
N PRO A 23 4.58 -0.92 8.73
CA PRO A 23 4.59 -2.09 9.61
C PRO A 23 5.16 -3.36 8.96
N GLU A 24 5.25 -3.41 7.63
CA GLU A 24 5.91 -4.49 6.88
C GLU A 24 7.44 -4.35 6.79
N ILE A 25 8.01 -3.24 7.25
CA ILE A 25 9.44 -2.92 7.14
C ILE A 25 10.10 -2.97 8.52
N ASP A 26 10.98 -3.95 8.69
CA ASP A 26 11.93 -4.02 9.80
C ASP A 26 13.35 -3.86 9.27
N VAL A 27 14.17 -3.09 9.99
CA VAL A 27 15.57 -2.81 9.60
C VAL A 27 16.52 -3.21 10.71
N GLU A 28 17.73 -3.58 10.33
CA GLU A 28 18.82 -3.87 11.25
C GLU A 28 20.11 -3.20 10.76
N GLY A 29 21.02 -2.92 11.68
CA GLY A 29 22.32 -2.33 11.37
C GLY A 29 23.17 -2.12 12.61
N ASP A 30 24.45 -1.86 12.40
CA ASP A 30 25.45 -1.72 13.46
C ASP A 30 25.59 -0.26 13.92
N SER A 31 24.90 0.66 13.25
CA SER A 31 24.79 2.08 13.59
C SER A 31 23.43 2.68 13.22
N TYR A 32 23.10 3.84 13.78
CA TYR A 32 21.87 4.56 13.40
C TYR A 32 21.88 5.04 11.94
N GLY A 33 23.06 5.34 11.39
CA GLY A 33 23.20 5.68 9.97
C GLY A 33 22.86 4.50 9.07
N GLU A 34 23.27 3.29 9.44
CA GLU A 34 22.91 2.06 8.73
C GLU A 34 21.42 1.76 8.82
N LEU A 35 20.80 1.90 9.99
CA LEU A 35 19.35 1.76 10.13
C LEU A 35 18.60 2.75 9.23
N GLN A 36 19.02 4.01 9.20
CA GLN A 36 18.39 5.02 8.34
C GLN A 36 18.55 4.68 6.85
N ALA A 37 19.75 4.27 6.43
CA ALA A 37 19.98 3.86 5.05
C ALA A 37 19.18 2.60 4.69
N ALA A 38 19.08 1.62 5.59
CA ALA A 38 18.28 0.41 5.39
C ALA A 38 16.77 0.74 5.30
N ALA A 39 16.26 1.61 6.16
CA ALA A 39 14.87 2.07 6.13
C ALA A 39 14.54 2.76 4.81
N ALA A 40 15.36 3.71 4.39
CA ALA A 40 15.16 4.42 3.13
C ALA A 40 15.13 3.45 1.93
N ARG A 41 16.08 2.51 1.86
CA ARG A 41 16.11 1.50 0.78
C ARG A 41 14.86 0.62 0.76
N GLN A 42 14.42 0.11 1.92
CA GLN A 42 13.26 -0.76 1.98
C GLN A 42 11.96 -0.01 1.67
N VAL A 43 11.80 1.23 2.16
CA VAL A 43 10.66 2.09 1.83
C VAL A 43 10.60 2.35 0.33
N MET A 44 11.73 2.74 -0.29
CA MET A 44 11.77 2.92 -1.74
C MET A 44 11.43 1.63 -2.50
N ALA A 45 11.97 0.48 -2.09
CA ALA A 45 11.70 -0.79 -2.75
C ALA A 45 10.23 -1.24 -2.65
N CYS A 46 9.56 -0.91 -1.54
CA CYS A 46 8.15 -1.27 -1.33
C CYS A 46 7.20 -0.33 -2.08
N TYR A 47 7.53 0.98 -2.15
CA TYR A 47 6.60 2.01 -2.62
C TYR A 47 6.88 2.54 -4.02
N ASP A 48 8.13 2.54 -4.51
CA ASP A 48 8.45 3.06 -5.84
C ASP A 48 7.75 2.24 -6.94
N ARG A 49 7.06 2.94 -7.83
CA ARG A 49 6.20 2.40 -8.91
C ARG A 49 5.13 1.43 -8.41
N SER A 50 4.87 1.38 -7.12
CA SER A 50 3.82 0.57 -6.55
C SER A 50 2.47 1.27 -6.68
N ALA A 51 1.39 0.50 -6.50
CA ALA A 51 0.05 1.06 -6.32
C ALA A 51 -0.22 1.55 -4.88
N ARG A 52 0.77 1.46 -3.99
CA ARG A 52 0.65 1.87 -2.60
C ARG A 52 0.98 3.35 -2.48
N LEU A 53 0.13 4.09 -1.79
CA LEU A 53 0.45 5.46 -1.39
C LEU A 53 1.38 5.43 -0.20
N VAL A 54 2.43 6.24 -0.23
CA VAL A 54 3.29 6.42 0.94
C VAL A 54 2.47 7.06 2.06
N PRO A 55 2.36 6.45 3.25
CA PRO A 55 1.65 7.02 4.38
C PRO A 55 2.34 8.30 4.87
N PRO A 56 1.60 9.30 5.37
CA PRO A 56 2.22 10.44 6.03
C PRO A 56 2.91 10.00 7.34
N PRO A 57 3.99 10.67 7.75
CA PRO A 57 4.69 10.34 8.98
C PRO A 57 3.81 10.62 10.21
N THR A 58 3.76 9.67 11.14
CA THR A 58 3.16 9.88 12.45
C THR A 58 4.11 10.73 13.30
N THR A 59 3.66 11.93 13.69
CA THR A 59 4.46 12.88 14.48
C THR A 59 3.98 13.03 15.93
N ASP A 60 2.80 12.51 16.26
CA ASP A 60 2.24 12.55 17.60
C ASP A 60 2.87 11.46 18.49
N MET A 61 3.64 11.89 19.48
CA MET A 61 4.31 10.97 20.41
C MET A 61 3.34 10.15 21.26
N ALA A 62 2.15 10.66 21.59
CA ALA A 62 1.17 9.90 22.36
C ALA A 62 0.64 8.71 21.56
N ILE A 63 0.46 8.89 20.24
CA ILE A 63 0.09 7.80 19.33
C ILE A 63 1.23 6.78 19.24
N LEU A 64 2.47 7.25 19.09
CA LEU A 64 3.64 6.36 18.99
C LEU A 64 3.85 5.52 20.25
N GLN A 65 3.75 6.14 21.43
CA GLN A 65 3.89 5.46 22.72
C GLN A 65 2.76 4.48 23.04
N ALA A 66 1.58 4.69 22.46
CA ALA A 66 0.45 3.77 22.58
C ALA A 66 0.48 2.64 21.53
N SER A 67 1.44 2.65 20.59
CA SER A 67 1.54 1.65 19.52
C SER A 67 2.17 0.34 20.02
N ASP A 68 1.79 -0.77 19.39
CA ASP A 68 2.35 -2.11 19.70
C ASP A 68 3.86 -2.24 19.40
N VAL A 69 4.44 -1.25 18.71
CA VAL A 69 5.87 -1.18 18.41
C VAL A 69 6.67 -0.67 19.62
N ASP A 70 6.08 0.15 20.49
CA ASP A 70 6.75 0.64 21.70
C ASP A 70 6.77 -0.45 22.79
N LEU A 71 7.87 -1.18 22.83
CA LEU A 71 8.09 -2.24 23.83
C LEU A 71 8.66 -1.72 25.16
N GLY A 72 8.86 -0.40 25.32
CA GLY A 72 9.44 0.23 26.50
C GLY A 72 10.93 -0.04 26.77
N ASN A 73 11.62 -0.79 25.91
CA ASN A 73 13.03 -1.18 26.03
C ASN A 73 13.95 -0.55 24.96
N GLY A 74 13.45 0.45 24.25
CA GLY A 74 14.08 1.08 23.10
C GLY A 74 13.94 2.59 23.13
N ILE A 75 14.34 3.24 22.04
CA ILE A 75 14.27 4.69 21.89
C ILE A 75 13.59 5.08 20.59
N TRP A 76 12.81 6.16 20.65
CA TRP A 76 12.27 6.80 19.46
C TRP A 76 13.31 7.70 18.79
N ARG A 77 13.41 7.58 17.47
CA ARG A 77 14.16 8.50 16.59
C ARG A 77 13.29 8.86 15.39
N PHE A 78 13.67 9.95 14.73
CA PHE A 78 13.03 10.37 13.49
C PHE A 78 14.06 10.39 12.38
N PHE A 79 13.92 9.49 11.42
CA PHE A 79 14.80 9.38 10.27
C PHE A 79 14.27 10.22 9.12
N ASP A 80 15.15 11.00 8.50
CA ASP A 80 14.82 11.66 7.25
C ASP A 80 14.93 10.65 6.11
N ILE A 81 13.77 10.29 5.57
CA ILE A 81 13.64 9.44 4.39
C ILE A 81 13.25 10.36 3.24
N ASP A 82 14.18 10.50 2.29
CA ASP A 82 13.92 11.23 1.07
C ASP A 82 13.01 10.39 0.15
N LEU A 83 11.82 10.92 -0.12
CA LEU A 83 10.80 10.30 -0.96
C LEU A 83 10.64 11.04 -2.29
N THR A 84 11.47 12.04 -2.58
CA THR A 84 11.36 12.87 -3.80
C THR A 84 11.46 12.03 -5.08
N GLY A 85 12.18 10.91 -5.04
CA GLY A 85 12.30 9.96 -6.14
C GLY A 85 11.22 8.87 -6.20
N VAL A 86 10.33 8.78 -5.20
CA VAL A 86 9.31 7.71 -5.14
C VAL A 86 8.13 8.12 -6.03
N THR A 87 7.92 7.35 -7.09
CA THR A 87 6.83 7.59 -8.05
C THR A 87 5.68 6.62 -7.77
N SER A 88 4.55 7.12 -7.26
CA SER A 88 3.35 6.29 -7.11
C SER A 88 2.67 6.09 -8.46
N SER A 89 2.29 4.86 -8.78
CA SER A 89 1.40 4.58 -9.92
C SER A 89 -0.08 4.79 -9.56
N SER A 90 -0.38 5.13 -8.30
CA SER A 90 -1.72 5.29 -7.76
C SER A 90 -2.03 6.72 -7.33
N VAL A 91 -3.30 7.10 -7.50
CA VAL A 91 -3.84 8.41 -7.17
C VAL A 91 -4.84 8.26 -6.03
N ARG A 92 -4.78 9.16 -5.04
CA ARG A 92 -5.77 9.22 -3.96
C ARG A 92 -7.05 9.87 -4.47
N ILE A 93 -8.17 9.17 -4.29
CA ILE A 93 -9.51 9.68 -4.64
C ILE A 93 -10.38 9.77 -3.39
N ALA A 94 -11.13 10.87 -3.27
CA ALA A 94 -12.17 11.03 -2.25
C ALA A 94 -13.53 10.72 -2.89
N LEU A 95 -14.31 9.82 -2.27
CA LEU A 95 -15.58 9.33 -2.80
C LEU A 95 -16.68 9.41 -1.74
N CYS A 96 -17.91 9.70 -2.18
CA CYS A 96 -19.11 9.52 -1.36
C CYS A 96 -19.84 8.25 -1.82
N LEU A 97 -19.95 7.26 -0.93
CA LEU A 97 -20.60 5.98 -1.21
C LEU A 97 -21.76 5.74 -0.24
N PRO A 98 -22.80 4.96 -0.62
CA PRO A 98 -23.82 4.52 0.32
C PRO A 98 -23.21 3.77 1.51
N LYS A 99 -23.71 4.02 2.73
CA LYS A 99 -23.20 3.38 3.96
C LYS A 99 -23.12 1.85 3.86
N ARG A 100 -24.13 1.23 3.24
CA ARG A 100 -24.15 -0.23 3.01
C ARG A 100 -22.95 -0.69 2.17
N SER A 101 -22.60 0.05 1.11
CA SER A 101 -21.50 -0.30 0.21
C SER A 101 -20.15 -0.18 0.92
N VAL A 102 -19.96 0.83 1.76
CA VAL A 102 -18.74 0.96 2.58
C VAL A 102 -18.62 -0.24 3.54
N ARG A 103 -19.73 -0.63 4.20
CA ARG A 103 -19.74 -1.80 5.09
C ARG A 103 -19.40 -3.10 4.35
N ASP A 104 -19.96 -3.29 3.15
CA ASP A 104 -19.70 -4.48 2.34
C ASP A 104 -18.25 -4.54 1.85
N ILE A 105 -17.67 -3.39 1.47
CA ILE A 105 -16.24 -3.25 1.15
C ILE A 105 -15.39 -3.70 2.35
N ASP A 106 -15.68 -3.20 3.54
CA ASP A 106 -14.92 -3.51 4.76
C ASP A 106 -14.94 -4.99 5.11
N MET A 107 -16.15 -5.57 5.12
CA MET A 107 -16.34 -6.98 5.43
C MET A 107 -15.62 -7.87 4.41
N THR A 108 -15.75 -7.55 3.12
CA THR A 108 -15.16 -8.38 2.05
C THR A 108 -13.65 -8.27 2.01
N ALA A 109 -13.11 -7.05 2.13
CA ALA A 109 -11.67 -6.82 2.22
C ALA A 109 -11.07 -7.58 3.41
N SER A 110 -11.70 -7.50 4.58
CA SER A 110 -11.27 -8.25 5.77
C SER A 110 -11.31 -9.76 5.56
N ALA A 111 -12.41 -10.30 5.01
CA ALA A 111 -12.54 -11.73 4.73
C ALA A 111 -11.47 -12.25 3.74
N LEU A 112 -11.07 -11.41 2.78
CA LEU A 112 -10.01 -11.72 1.81
C LEU A 112 -8.60 -11.37 2.30
N ARG A 113 -8.44 -10.86 3.53
CA ARG A 113 -7.17 -10.34 4.06
C ARG A 113 -6.52 -9.29 3.16
N MET A 114 -7.34 -8.44 2.54
CA MET A 114 -6.94 -7.34 1.68
C MET A 114 -7.23 -5.99 2.36
N THR A 115 -6.55 -4.94 1.91
CA THR A 115 -6.94 -3.56 2.26
C THR A 115 -8.16 -3.13 1.44
N ARG A 116 -8.88 -2.10 1.89
CA ARG A 116 -10.00 -1.50 1.14
C ARG A 116 -9.59 -1.14 -0.29
N ASP A 117 -8.45 -0.46 -0.43
CA ASP A 117 -7.96 0.02 -1.73
C ASP A 117 -7.62 -1.15 -2.66
N ALA A 118 -7.01 -2.22 -2.14
CA ALA A 118 -6.73 -3.43 -2.91
C ALA A 118 -8.02 -4.11 -3.39
N PHE A 119 -9.01 -4.24 -2.51
CA PHE A 119 -10.31 -4.80 -2.86
C PHE A 119 -11.06 -3.95 -3.90
N VAL A 120 -11.12 -2.63 -3.70
CA VAL A 120 -11.79 -1.70 -4.63
C VAL A 120 -11.10 -1.71 -5.99
N SER A 121 -9.77 -1.70 -6.03
CA SER A 121 -8.99 -1.80 -7.27
C SER A 121 -9.31 -3.09 -8.04
N MET A 122 -9.30 -4.24 -7.34
CA MET A 122 -9.67 -5.53 -7.94
C MET A 122 -11.11 -5.55 -8.46
N ALA A 123 -12.06 -4.99 -7.70
CA ALA A 123 -13.47 -4.93 -8.12
C ALA A 123 -13.65 -4.06 -9.38
N CYS A 124 -12.96 -2.91 -9.45
CA CYS A 124 -12.98 -2.04 -10.63
C CYS A 124 -12.37 -2.71 -11.86
N ALA A 125 -11.23 -3.39 -11.72
CA ALA A 125 -10.60 -4.12 -12.83
C ALA A 125 -11.55 -5.20 -13.39
N ASN A 126 -12.13 -6.02 -12.51
CA ASN A 126 -13.09 -7.06 -12.90
C ASN A 126 -14.33 -6.49 -13.60
N ALA A 127 -14.83 -5.33 -13.15
CA ALA A 127 -15.98 -4.68 -13.78
C ALA A 127 -15.64 -4.11 -15.16
N ALA A 128 -14.44 -3.55 -15.33
CA ALA A 128 -13.95 -3.04 -16.61
C ALA A 128 -13.76 -4.18 -17.62
N ASP A 129 -13.16 -5.30 -17.22
CA ASP A 129 -12.92 -6.47 -18.07
C ASP A 129 -14.23 -7.09 -18.57
N ARG A 130 -15.22 -7.24 -17.67
CA ARG A 130 -16.56 -7.72 -18.04
C ARG A 130 -17.26 -6.79 -19.02
N SER A 131 -17.06 -5.48 -18.88
CA SER A 131 -17.62 -4.48 -19.78
C SER A 131 -16.97 -4.48 -21.16
N ALA A 132 -15.67 -4.79 -21.24
CA ALA A 132 -14.95 -4.95 -22.50
C ALA A 132 -15.43 -6.20 -23.26
N GLN A 133 -15.56 -7.35 -22.57
CA GLN A 133 -16.08 -8.59 -23.17
C GLN A 133 -17.50 -8.44 -23.73
N HIS A 134 -18.35 -7.63 -23.07
CA HIS A 134 -19.72 -7.40 -23.55
C HIS A 134 -19.78 -6.46 -24.77
N ARG A 135 -18.75 -5.65 -25.02
CA ARG A 135 -18.66 -4.81 -26.23
C ARG A 135 -18.29 -5.61 -27.47
N ASP A 136 -17.39 -6.58 -27.37
CA ASP A 136 -16.97 -7.40 -28.51
C ASP A 136 -18.10 -8.29 -29.07
N VAL A 137 -19.01 -8.76 -28.21
CA VAL A 137 -20.17 -9.58 -28.64
C VAL A 137 -21.17 -8.78 -29.48
N ARG A 138 -21.18 -7.44 -29.41
CA ARG A 138 -22.15 -6.61 -30.13
C ARG A 138 -21.75 -6.30 -31.58
N PHE A 139 -20.54 -6.68 -32.01
CA PHE A 139 -19.98 -6.37 -33.33
C PHE A 139 -19.70 -7.60 -34.20
N GLU A 140 -20.39 -8.73 -34.01
CA GLU A 140 -20.45 -9.75 -35.06
C GLU A 140 -21.38 -9.27 -36.20
N PRO A 141 -20.88 -9.03 -37.42
CA PRO A 141 -21.74 -8.72 -38.55
C PRO A 141 -22.43 -10.03 -38.95
N VAL A 142 -23.76 -10.07 -38.83
CA VAL A 142 -24.58 -11.12 -39.44
C VAL A 142 -24.41 -11.02 -40.96
N ALA A 143 -23.42 -11.74 -41.49
CA ALA A 143 -23.28 -11.97 -42.92
C ALA A 143 -24.47 -12.83 -43.35
N LYS A 144 -25.52 -12.18 -43.87
CA LYS A 144 -26.60 -12.88 -44.58
C LYS A 144 -26.00 -13.60 -45.78
N SER A 145 -25.90 -14.92 -45.68
CA SER A 145 -25.78 -15.81 -46.83
C SER A 145 -27.00 -15.60 -47.74
N LEU A 146 -26.77 -15.02 -48.90
CA LEU A 146 -27.62 -15.17 -50.07
C LEU A 146 -26.72 -15.74 -51.16
N SER A 147 -26.58 -17.07 -51.15
CA SER A 147 -26.11 -17.81 -52.30
C SER A 147 -27.27 -17.95 -53.27
N GLU A 148 -26.94 -17.72 -54.52
CA GLU A 148 -27.77 -17.78 -55.71
C GLU A 148 -28.35 -19.18 -55.98
N ALA A 149 -29.54 -19.20 -56.55
CA ALA A 149 -30.02 -20.11 -57.60
C ALA A 149 -31.28 -19.42 -58.15
N GLY A 150 -31.37 -19.02 -59.41
CA GLY A 150 -31.15 -19.82 -60.61
C GLY A 150 -32.48 -19.88 -61.34
#